data_AF-A0A5E4MHN2-F1
#
_entry.id   AF-A0A5E4MHN2-F1
#
_cell.length_a   1.000
_cell.length_b   1.000
_cell.length_c   1.000
_cell.angle_alpha   90.00
_cell.angle_beta   90.00
_cell.angle_gamma   90.00
#
_symmetry.space_group_name_H-M   'P 1'
#
loop_
_entity.id
_entity.type
_entity.pdbx_description
1 polymer ?
#
loop_
_entity_poly.entity_id
_entity_poly.type
_entity_poly.pdbx_seq_one_letter_code
_entity_poly.pdbx_strand_id
1 'polypeptide(L)'
;MIPSKLKRHFSTKHPHLVDKNASYFQRLLKSETRQSEKMTKIVTISDKTQEASYLLGDLVAKQMEPHTMAEKLILPACCETVKVLFGQETEKEILKIPISDNTISRRTEHKSEDIEE
;
A
#
# COMPACT_ATOMS: atom_id res chain seq x y z
N MET A 1 -24.67 21.52 -4.32
CA MET A 1 -25.93 20.88 -4.76
C MET A 1 -27.07 21.41 -3.89
N ILE A 2 -28.24 21.73 -4.43
CA ILE A 2 -29.39 22.21 -3.65
C ILE A 2 -30.01 21.03 -2.87
N PRO A 3 -30.52 21.20 -1.64
CA PRO A 3 -31.03 20.09 -0.81
C PRO A 3 -32.07 19.19 -1.49
N SER A 4 -32.98 19.77 -2.27
CA SER A 4 -34.00 19.02 -3.03
C SER A 4 -33.40 18.09 -4.09
N LYS A 5 -32.36 18.54 -4.78
CA LYS A 5 -31.63 17.74 -5.77
C LYS A 5 -30.83 16.62 -5.10
N LEU A 6 -30.19 16.90 -3.96
CA LEU A 6 -29.42 15.91 -3.20
C LEU A 6 -30.32 14.79 -2.66
N LYS A 7 -31.46 15.15 -2.05
CA LYS A 7 -32.45 14.18 -1.56
C LYS A 7 -32.94 13.27 -2.68
N ARG A 8 -33.34 13.84 -3.83
CA ARG A 8 -33.76 13.06 -5.00
C ARG A 8 -32.64 12.14 -5.52
N HIS A 9 -31.39 12.62 -5.54
CA HIS A 9 -30.26 11.83 -6.00
C HIS A 9 -29.99 10.63 -5.10
N PHE A 10 -30.01 10.79 -3.78
CA PHE A 10 -29.93 9.65 -2.86
C PHE A 10 -31.08 8.68 -3.08
N SER A 11 -32.34 9.15 -3.14
CA SER A 11 -33.47 8.24 -3.34
C SER A 11 -33.45 7.48 -4.66
N THR A 12 -32.88 8.05 -5.74
CA THR A 12 -32.94 7.45 -7.08
C THR A 12 -31.66 6.70 -7.49
N LYS A 13 -30.49 7.11 -6.99
CA LYS A 13 -29.18 6.57 -7.39
C LYS A 13 -28.41 5.91 -6.25
N HIS A 14 -28.59 6.38 -5.01
CA HIS A 14 -27.92 5.81 -3.84
C HIS A 14 -28.90 5.59 -2.68
N PRO A 15 -29.89 4.68 -2.82
CA PRO A 15 -30.94 4.51 -1.81
C PRO A 15 -30.40 4.19 -0.42
N HIS A 16 -29.26 3.48 -0.36
CA HIS A 16 -28.55 3.15 0.88
C HIS A 16 -27.98 4.36 1.65
N LEU A 17 -27.95 5.55 1.04
CA LEU A 17 -27.42 6.79 1.65
C LEU A 17 -28.51 7.73 2.18
N VAL A 18 -29.80 7.46 1.91
CA VAL A 18 -30.91 8.39 2.19
C VAL A 18 -31.02 8.74 3.67
N ASP A 19 -30.87 7.75 4.56
CA ASP A 19 -31.04 7.92 6.01
C ASP A 19 -29.72 8.11 6.76
N LYS A 20 -28.61 8.29 6.03
CA LYS A 20 -27.30 8.49 6.65
C LYS A 20 -27.16 9.93 7.14
N ASN A 21 -26.65 10.09 8.35
CA ASN A 21 -26.42 11.41 8.95
C ASN A 21 -25.07 12.02 8.50
N ALA A 22 -24.85 13.28 8.86
CA ALA A 22 -23.61 13.98 8.51
C ALA A 22 -22.33 13.28 9.01
N SER A 23 -22.37 12.63 10.18
CA SER A 23 -21.20 11.94 10.74
C SER A 23 -20.79 10.72 9.92
N TYR A 24 -21.75 10.01 9.30
CA TYR A 24 -21.45 8.97 8.32
C TYR A 24 -20.64 9.53 7.15
N PHE A 25 -21.08 10.64 6.55
CA PHE A 25 -20.38 11.22 5.39
C PHE A 25 -19.01 11.79 5.77
N GLN A 26 -18.84 12.32 6.97
CA GLN A 26 -17.52 12.73 7.47
C GLN A 26 -16.58 11.53 7.62
N ARG A 27 -17.07 10.39 8.12
CA ARG A 27 -16.28 9.15 8.20
C ARG A 27 -15.94 8.61 6.80
N LEU A 28 -16.91 8.61 5.89
CA LEU A 28 -16.72 8.18 4.51
C LEU A 28 -15.68 9.05 3.81
N LEU A 29 -15.77 10.37 3.93
CA LEU A 29 -14.76 11.28 3.38
C LEU A 29 -13.36 10.94 3.91
N LYS A 30 -13.22 10.74 5.23
CA LYS A 30 -11.94 10.35 5.84
C LYS A 30 -11.41 9.01 5.29
N SER A 31 -12.28 8.01 5.09
CA SER A 31 -11.84 6.72 4.54
C SER A 31 -11.42 6.83 3.08
N GLU A 32 -12.20 7.53 2.26
CA GLU A 32 -11.91 7.76 0.84
C GLU A 32 -10.61 8.56 0.65
N THR A 33 -10.40 9.62 1.45
CA THR A 33 -9.14 10.39 1.43
C THR A 33 -7.95 9.51 1.78
N ARG A 34 -8.05 8.70 2.84
CA ARG A 34 -6.98 7.75 3.21
C ARG A 34 -6.72 6.71 2.11
N GLN A 35 -7.76 6.25 1.43
CA GLN A 35 -7.64 5.32 0.32
C GLN A 35 -6.96 5.97 -0.89
N SER A 36 -7.37 7.19 -1.24
CA SER A 36 -6.75 7.98 -2.31
C SER A 36 -5.26 8.21 -2.04
N GLU A 37 -4.89 8.63 -0.83
CA GLU A 37 -3.48 8.82 -0.45
C GLU A 37 -2.65 7.54 -0.59
N LYS A 38 -3.21 6.39 -0.16
CA LYS A 38 -2.56 5.08 -0.35
C LYS A 38 -2.38 4.74 -1.83
N MET A 39 -3.41 4.97 -2.64
CA MET A 39 -3.34 4.71 -4.08
C MET A 39 -2.28 5.58 -4.75
N THR A 40 -2.27 6.90 -4.46
CA THR A 40 -1.26 7.83 -4.98
C THR A 40 0.14 7.37 -4.60
N LYS A 41 0.36 6.94 -3.36
CA LYS A 41 1.66 6.39 -2.94
C LYS A 41 2.05 5.18 -3.78
N ILE A 42 1.14 4.22 -4.01
CA ILE A 42 1.41 3.01 -4.79
C ILE A 42 1.74 3.33 -6.25
N VAL A 43 0.99 4.21 -6.91
CA VAL A 43 1.19 4.52 -8.33
C VAL A 43 2.37 5.47 -8.60
N THR A 44 2.91 6.09 -7.56
CA THR A 44 4.08 7.00 -7.67
C THR A 44 5.39 6.32 -7.26
N ILE A 45 5.35 5.02 -6.90
CA ILE A 45 6.56 4.24 -6.61
C ILE A 45 7.39 4.15 -7.89
N SER A 46 8.69 4.37 -7.77
CA SER A 46 9.60 4.23 -8.91
C SER A 46 9.77 2.76 -9.31
N ASP A 47 10.00 2.50 -10.60
CA ASP A 47 10.23 1.14 -11.10
C ASP A 47 11.36 0.43 -10.34
N LYS A 48 12.45 1.14 -10.01
CA LYS A 48 13.58 0.61 -9.23
C LYS A 48 13.17 0.20 -7.82
N THR A 49 12.32 1.00 -7.17
CA THR A 49 11.80 0.70 -5.83
C THR A 49 10.87 -0.53 -5.88
N GLN A 50 10.08 -0.65 -6.95
CA GLN A 50 9.22 -1.80 -7.19
C GLN A 50 10.05 -3.07 -7.47
N GLU A 51 11.08 -2.98 -8.30
CA GLU A 51 12.01 -4.07 -8.59
C GLU A 51 12.70 -4.58 -7.32
N ALA A 52 13.20 -3.66 -6.48
CA ALA A 52 13.79 -4.02 -5.18
C ALA A 52 12.81 -4.77 -4.26
N SER A 53 11.53 -4.38 -4.24
CA SER A 53 10.47 -5.08 -3.50
C SER A 53 10.28 -6.53 -3.97
N TYR A 54 10.27 -6.75 -5.29
CA TYR A 54 10.19 -8.11 -5.86
C TYR A 54 11.42 -8.95 -5.52
N LEU A 55 12.63 -8.39 -5.66
CA LEU A 55 13.87 -9.11 -5.32
C LEU A 55 13.89 -9.55 -3.85
N LEU A 56 13.41 -8.71 -2.93
CA LEU A 56 13.31 -9.06 -1.52
C LEU A 56 12.25 -10.15 -1.28
N GLY A 57 11.10 -10.08 -1.95
CA GLY A 57 10.07 -11.12 -1.85
C GLY A 57 10.55 -12.48 -2.36
N ASP A 58 11.28 -12.49 -3.48
CA ASP A 58 11.96 -13.66 -4.01
C ASP A 58 12.93 -14.28 -3.00
N LEU A 59 13.76 -13.46 -2.35
CA LEU A 59 14.74 -13.94 -1.38
C LEU A 59 14.06 -14.57 -0.17
N VAL A 60 13.02 -13.91 0.37
CA VAL A 60 12.24 -14.44 1.50
C VAL A 60 11.58 -15.77 1.14
N ALA A 61 10.95 -15.85 -0.04
CA ALA A 61 10.33 -17.09 -0.52
C ALA A 61 11.35 -18.22 -0.73
N LYS A 62 12.51 -17.92 -1.34
CA LYS A 62 13.59 -18.90 -1.57
C LYS A 62 14.18 -19.45 -0.27
N GLN A 63 14.25 -18.65 0.78
CA GLN A 63 14.73 -19.08 2.09
C GLN A 63 13.63 -19.74 2.93
N MET A 64 12.39 -19.85 2.41
CA MET A 64 11.23 -20.36 3.14
C MET A 64 10.97 -19.62 4.46
N GLU A 65 11.33 -18.34 4.51
CA GLU A 65 11.16 -17.50 5.69
C GLU A 65 9.76 -16.86 5.69
N PRO A 66 9.21 -16.51 6.86
CA PRO A 66 7.92 -15.84 6.93
C PRO A 66 8.03 -14.46 6.28
N HIS A 67 6.98 -14.02 5.59
CA HIS A 67 6.92 -12.71 4.94
C HIS A 67 7.21 -11.54 5.91
N THR A 68 6.80 -11.66 7.18
CA THR A 68 7.15 -10.70 8.24
C THR A 68 8.65 -10.50 8.48
N MET A 69 9.52 -11.43 8.06
CA MET A 69 10.98 -11.31 8.19
C MET A 69 11.51 -10.10 7.41
N ALA A 70 10.87 -9.80 6.28
CA ALA A 70 11.23 -8.69 5.41
C ALA A 70 11.08 -7.34 6.14
N GLU A 71 9.95 -7.14 6.82
CA GLU A 71 9.66 -5.92 7.58
C GLU A 71 10.42 -5.85 8.91
N LYS A 72 10.56 -6.97 9.62
CA LYS A 72 11.14 -7.00 10.97
C LYS A 72 12.66 -6.96 11.01
N LEU A 73 13.32 -7.54 10.01
CA LEU A 73 14.77 -7.72 10.02
C LEU A 73 15.44 -7.11 8.79
N ILE A 74 14.99 -7.46 7.59
CA ILE A 74 15.68 -7.07 6.35
C ILE A 74 15.65 -5.55 6.15
N LEU A 75 14.48 -4.94 6.25
CA LEU A 75 14.34 -3.49 6.07
C LEU A 75 15.18 -2.70 7.10
N PRO A 76 15.10 -2.96 8.43
CA PRO A 76 15.97 -2.30 9.41
C PRO A 76 17.46 -2.51 9.13
N ALA A 77 17.87 -3.74 8.78
CA ALA A 77 19.27 -4.03 8.50
C ALA A 77 19.79 -3.22 7.30
N CYS A 78 19.02 -3.15 6.21
CA CYS A 78 19.35 -2.32 5.05
C CYS A 78 19.38 -0.83 5.39
N CYS A 79 18.45 -0.33 6.20
CA CYS A 79 18.43 1.08 6.62
C CYS A 79 19.68 1.44 7.43
N GLU A 80 20.03 0.64 8.44
CA GLU A 80 21.22 0.90 9.27
C GLU A 80 22.52 0.81 8.47
N THR A 81 22.68 -0.21 7.61
CA THR A 81 23.87 -0.31 6.76
C THR A 81 23.99 0.84 5.77
N VAL A 82 22.91 1.21 5.09
CA VAL A 82 22.92 2.33 4.14
C VAL A 82 23.17 3.66 4.84
N LYS A 83 22.60 3.85 6.03
CA LYS A 83 22.82 5.05 6.84
C LYS A 83 24.28 5.20 7.26
N VAL A 84 24.94 4.11 7.67
CA VAL A 84 26.36 4.11 8.03
C VAL A 84 27.26 4.36 6.82
N LEU A 85 26.96 3.74 5.67
CA LEU A 85 27.83 3.79 4.49
C LEU A 85 27.63 5.03 3.62
N PHE A 86 26.39 5.48 3.46
CA PHE A 86 25.98 6.50 2.49
C PHE A 86 25.29 7.70 3.14
N GLY A 87 24.97 7.63 4.43
CA GLY A 87 24.32 8.70 5.18
C GLY A 87 22.80 8.61 5.22
N GLN A 88 22.20 9.49 6.03
CA GLN A 88 20.77 9.47 6.34
C GLN A 88 19.86 9.85 5.15
N GLU A 89 20.38 10.56 4.16
CA GLU A 89 19.59 10.94 2.98
C GLU A 89 19.27 9.71 2.11
N THR A 90 20.23 8.82 1.93
CA THR A 90 20.06 7.59 1.14
C THR A 90 19.19 6.56 1.87
N GLU A 91 19.22 6.52 3.20
CA GLU A 91 18.32 5.70 4.03
C GLU A 91 16.84 5.97 3.70
N LYS A 92 16.46 7.23 3.48
CA LYS A 92 15.08 7.62 3.15
C LYS A 92 14.59 7.02 1.83
N GLU A 93 15.48 6.72 0.90
CA GLU A 93 15.12 6.05 -0.36
C GLU A 93 14.83 4.56 -0.13
N ILE A 94 15.55 3.91 0.78
CA ILE A 94 15.30 2.50 1.16
C ILE A 94 13.93 2.37 1.85
N LEU A 95 13.57 3.32 2.71
CA LEU A 95 12.28 3.34 3.40
C LEU A 95 11.06 3.45 2.46
N LYS A 96 11.27 3.85 1.19
CA LYS A 96 10.19 3.90 0.19
C LYS A 96 9.86 2.51 -0.38
N ILE A 97 10.73 1.51 -0.19
CA ILE A 97 10.50 0.15 -0.70
C ILE A 97 9.28 -0.45 0.02
N PRO A 98 8.24 -0.87 -0.72
CA PRO A 98 7.09 -1.52 -0.11
C PRO A 98 7.48 -2.97 0.27
N ILE A 99 7.52 -3.27 1.57
CA ILE A 99 8.02 -4.53 2.12
C ILE A 99 7.14 -5.09 3.25
N SER A 100 5.92 -4.57 3.43
CA SER A 100 5.00 -5.12 4.41
C SER A 100 4.72 -6.60 4.15
N ASP A 101 4.35 -7.34 5.19
CA ASP A 101 3.95 -8.76 5.11
C ASP A 101 3.01 -9.05 3.91
N ASN A 102 1.94 -8.26 3.80
CA ASN A 102 0.97 -8.35 2.70
C ASN A 102 1.57 -8.00 1.33
N THR A 103 2.56 -7.11 1.28
CA THR A 103 3.25 -6.79 0.02
C THR A 103 4.07 -7.98 -0.43
N ILE A 104 4.87 -8.56 0.46
CA ILE A 104 5.74 -9.68 0.14
C ILE A 104 4.92 -10.91 -0.26
N SER A 105 3.84 -11.23 0.45
CA SER A 105 2.88 -12.28 0.06
C SER A 105 2.42 -12.11 -1.38
N ARG A 106 1.95 -10.91 -1.74
CA ARG A 106 1.49 -10.59 -3.10
C ARG A 106 2.60 -10.69 -4.15
N ARG A 107 3.84 -10.29 -3.83
CA ARG A 107 4.97 -10.42 -4.77
C ARG A 107 5.27 -11.88 -5.07
N THR A 108 5.21 -12.73 -4.04
CA THR A 108 5.38 -14.18 -4.19
C THR A 108 4.25 -14.80 -4.99
N GLU A 109 2.99 -14.53 -4.63
CA GLU A 109 1.80 -15.01 -5.35
C GLU A 109 1.84 -14.63 -6.83
N HIS A 110 2.07 -13.35 -7.14
CA HIS A 110 2.14 -12.86 -8.51
C HIS A 110 3.23 -13.54 -9.34
N LYS A 111 4.34 -13.93 -8.71
CA LYS A 111 5.43 -14.60 -9.41
C LYS A 111 5.15 -16.10 -9.59
N SER A 112 4.42 -16.71 -8.67
CA SER A 112 3.93 -18.08 -8.83
C SER A 112 2.91 -18.19 -9.97
N GLU A 113 1.98 -17.22 -10.07
CA GLU A 113 0.99 -17.18 -11.15
C GLU A 113 1.63 -17.12 -12.55
N ASP A 114 2.74 -16.39 -12.70
CA ASP A 114 3.49 -16.26 -13.97
C ASP A 114 4.21 -17.55 -14.42
N ILE A 115 4.42 -18.51 -13.50
CA ILE A 115 5.09 -19.79 -13.79
C ILE A 115 4.07 -20.89 -14.14
N GLU A 116 2.81 -20.73 -13.73
CA GLU A 116 1.74 -21.73 -13.92
C GLU A 116 1.03 -21.64 -15.28
N GLU A 117 1.42 -20.70 -16.16
CA GLU A 117 0.97 -20.56 -17.55
C GLU A 117 1.99 -21.13 -18.55
#